data_AF-A0A0K1EHL9-F1
#
_entry.id   AF-A0A0K1EHL9-F1
#
_cell.length_a   1.000
_cell.length_b   1.000
_cell.length_c   1.000
_cell.angle_alpha   90.00
_cell.angle_beta   90.00
_cell.angle_gamma   90.00
#
_symmetry.space_group_name_H-M   'P 1'
#
loop_
_entity.id
_entity.type
_entity.pdbx_description
1 polymer ?
#
loop_
_entity_poly.entity_id
_entity_poly.type
_entity_poly.pdbx_seq_one_letter_code
_entity_poly.pdbx_strand_id
1 'polypeptide(L)'
;MADVATTETPEQRADQSVATRFTRPMNAATSPLGVLTDPPFIAIGTGLGICVLLGVISSGVRGVVIPVLIVLSLLPIVCAVVVSVILAGARRSVVSWLARQPFPVENMNAVLNGLGDELEVTFADTIPTAEALNLELDKVHPDSFVTGTVEETRTIEIRIGVVDSKRNPSASNHQRYQRVIALVEQVLVPTAERHPIRSVRVR
;
A
#
# COMPACT_ATOMS: atom_id res chain seq x y z
N MET A 1 32.34 27.82 13.10
CA MET A 1 31.99 26.58 12.36
C MET A 1 30.55 26.74 11.95
N ALA A 2 30.31 27.15 10.70
CA ALA A 2 28.97 27.21 10.15
C ALA A 2 28.51 25.77 9.94
N ASP A 3 27.45 25.38 10.63
CA ASP A 3 26.75 24.14 10.43
C ASP A 3 26.25 24.14 8.98
N VAL A 4 26.91 23.36 8.12
CA VAL A 4 26.47 23.17 6.74
C VAL A 4 25.21 22.33 6.86
N ALA A 5 24.06 23.01 7.01
CA ALA A 5 22.77 22.38 6.87
C ALA A 5 22.71 21.82 5.45
N THR A 6 23.08 20.55 5.31
CA THR A 6 22.96 19.81 4.06
C THR A 6 21.47 19.87 3.71
N THR A 7 21.13 20.70 2.72
CA THR A 7 19.75 20.84 2.25
C THR A 7 19.38 19.51 1.59
N GLU A 8 18.89 18.56 2.37
CA GLU A 8 18.48 17.25 1.88
C GLU A 8 17.43 17.46 0.78
N THR A 9 17.67 16.85 -0.38
CA THR A 9 16.71 16.96 -1.48
C THR A 9 15.42 16.20 -1.11
N PRO A 10 14.26 16.61 -1.65
CA PRO A 10 13.01 15.87 -1.43
C PRO A 10 13.11 14.38 -1.77
N GLU A 11 13.90 14.05 -2.80
CA GLU A 11 14.18 12.67 -3.20
C GLU A 11 15.02 11.92 -2.15
N GLN A 12 16.06 12.54 -1.59
CA GLN A 12 16.88 11.92 -0.53
C GLN A 12 16.05 11.66 0.72
N ARG A 13 15.20 12.61 1.13
CA ARG A 13 14.29 12.44 2.27
C ARG A 13 13.29 11.33 2.02
N ALA A 14 12.69 11.29 0.84
CA ALA A 14 11.75 10.25 0.43
C ALA A 14 12.42 8.86 0.36
N ASP A 15 13.68 8.80 -0.07
CA ASP A 15 14.45 7.55 -0.12
C ASP A 15 14.75 7.01 1.29
N GLN A 16 15.04 7.91 2.24
CA GLN A 16 15.28 7.58 3.65
C GLN A 16 13.99 7.21 4.42
N SER A 17 12.82 7.69 4.00
CA SER A 17 11.55 7.43 4.69
C SER A 17 10.95 6.05 4.39
N VAL A 18 11.54 5.31 3.44
CA VAL A 18 11.10 3.97 3.03
C VAL A 18 12.24 2.95 3.12
N ALA A 19 11.89 1.66 3.12
CA ALA A 19 12.88 0.60 3.18
C ALA A 19 13.82 0.63 1.95
N THR A 20 15.10 0.32 2.17
CA THR A 20 16.10 0.22 1.10
C THR A 20 15.71 -0.82 0.05
N ARG A 21 15.06 -1.90 0.48
CA ARG A 21 14.51 -2.95 -0.40
C ARG A 21 13.07 -3.25 0.01
N PHE A 22 12.17 -3.23 -0.97
CA PHE A 22 10.79 -3.60 -0.74
C PHE A 22 10.65 -5.11 -0.73
N THR A 23 9.96 -5.61 0.28
CA THR A 23 9.57 -7.02 0.36
C THR A 23 8.49 -7.32 -0.69
N ARG A 24 8.25 -8.61 -0.96
CA ARG A 24 7.15 -9.03 -1.84
C ARG A 24 5.79 -8.42 -1.48
N PRO A 25 5.32 -8.44 -0.22
CA PRO A 25 4.05 -7.80 0.14
C PRO A 25 4.05 -6.28 -0.08
N MET A 26 5.18 -5.60 0.16
CA MET A 26 5.30 -4.16 -0.11
C MET A 26 5.15 -3.85 -1.60
N ASN A 27 5.76 -4.64 -2.49
CA ASN A 27 5.60 -4.51 -3.93
C ASN A 27 4.18 -4.84 -4.39
N ALA A 28 3.54 -5.84 -3.76
CA ALA A 28 2.17 -6.23 -4.05
C ALA A 28 1.17 -5.12 -3.67
N ALA A 29 1.38 -4.41 -2.55
CA ALA A 29 0.49 -3.34 -2.11
C ALA A 29 0.40 -2.18 -3.11
N THR A 30 1.42 -1.92 -3.92
CA THR A 30 1.40 -0.79 -4.86
C THR A 30 0.58 -1.04 -6.13
N SER A 31 0.02 -2.25 -6.33
CA SER A 31 -0.68 -2.62 -7.57
C SER A 31 -1.86 -3.56 -7.34
N PRO A 32 -2.95 -3.44 -8.10
CA PRO A 32 -4.06 -4.39 -8.04
C PRO A 32 -3.64 -5.83 -8.43
N LEU A 33 -2.55 -5.97 -9.21
CA LEU A 33 -2.00 -7.27 -9.58
C LEU A 33 -1.34 -8.01 -8.39
N GLY A 34 -1.09 -7.33 -7.27
CA GLY A 34 -0.48 -7.92 -6.08
C GLY A 34 -1.22 -9.16 -5.57
N VAL A 35 -2.55 -9.21 -5.75
CA VAL A 35 -3.40 -10.36 -5.38
C VAL A 35 -2.99 -11.64 -6.10
N LEU A 36 -2.48 -11.57 -7.33
CA LEU A 36 -2.00 -12.75 -8.08
C LEU A 36 -0.72 -13.34 -7.48
N THR A 37 -0.09 -12.63 -6.53
CA THR A 37 1.09 -13.09 -5.82
C THR A 37 0.77 -13.69 -4.45
N ASP A 38 -0.50 -13.66 -4.02
CA ASP A 38 -0.91 -14.15 -2.71
C ASP A 38 -0.80 -15.68 -2.60
N PRO A 39 -0.16 -16.22 -1.55
CA PRO A 39 -0.05 -17.67 -1.36
C PRO A 39 -1.38 -18.42 -1.36
N PRO A 40 -2.47 -17.94 -0.71
CA PRO A 40 -3.77 -18.61 -0.79
C PRO A 40 -4.31 -18.74 -2.22
N PHE A 41 -4.19 -17.68 -3.03
CA PHE A 41 -4.69 -17.68 -4.40
C PHE A 41 -3.90 -18.66 -5.29
N ILE A 42 -2.57 -18.65 -5.17
CA ILE A 42 -1.67 -19.56 -5.88
C ILE A 42 -1.93 -21.02 -5.45
N ALA A 43 -2.13 -21.27 -4.15
CA ALA A 43 -2.36 -22.60 -3.61
C ALA A 43 -3.69 -23.18 -4.09
N ILE A 44 -4.76 -22.39 -4.10
CA ILE A 44 -6.07 -22.82 -4.61
C ILE A 44 -5.98 -23.13 -6.11
N GLY A 45 -5.40 -22.23 -6.90
CA GLY A 45 -5.27 -22.42 -8.36
C GLY A 45 -4.45 -23.66 -8.70
N THR A 46 -3.27 -23.81 -8.09
CA THR A 46 -2.39 -24.95 -8.31
C THR A 46 -3.03 -26.25 -7.79
N GLY A 47 -3.66 -26.22 -6.61
CA GLY A 47 -4.30 -27.38 -6.00
C GLY A 47 -5.46 -27.92 -6.83
N LEU A 48 -6.32 -27.04 -7.36
CA LEU A 48 -7.40 -27.44 -8.29
C LEU A 48 -6.83 -28.08 -9.56
N GLY A 49 -5.78 -27.50 -10.14
CA GLY A 49 -5.09 -28.07 -11.31
C GLY A 49 -4.56 -29.48 -11.03
N ILE A 50 -3.90 -29.67 -9.87
CA ILE A 50 -3.38 -30.98 -9.45
C ILE A 50 -4.52 -31.99 -9.24
N CYS A 51 -5.62 -31.61 -8.60
CA CYS A 51 -6.77 -32.51 -8.42
C CYS A 51 -7.36 -32.97 -9.76
N VAL A 52 -7.50 -32.06 -10.73
CA VAL A 52 -7.97 -32.40 -12.09
C VAL A 52 -6.99 -33.33 -12.78
N LEU A 53 -5.69 -33.03 -12.72
CA LEU A 53 -4.64 -33.88 -13.29
C LEU A 53 -4.69 -35.30 -12.72
N LEU A 54 -4.80 -35.44 -11.39
CA LEU A 54 -4.89 -36.73 -10.73
C LEU A 54 -6.15 -37.51 -11.13
N GLY A 55 -7.30 -36.82 -11.27
CA GLY A 55 -8.54 -37.43 -11.75
C GLY A 55 -8.46 -37.92 -13.20
N VAL A 56 -7.75 -37.20 -14.06
CA VAL A 56 -7.53 -37.60 -15.46
C VAL A 56 -6.59 -38.81 -15.53
N ILE A 57 -5.52 -38.82 -14.72
CA ILE A 57 -4.61 -39.96 -14.62
C ILE A 57 -5.35 -41.21 -14.10
N SER A 58 -6.18 -41.07 -13.06
CA SER A 58 -6.92 -42.20 -12.49
C SER A 58 -7.98 -42.78 -13.43
N SER A 59 -8.50 -41.95 -14.34
CA SER A 59 -9.46 -42.36 -15.38
C SER A 59 -8.80 -43.12 -16.54
N GLY A 60 -7.48 -43.30 -16.54
CA GLY A 60 -6.76 -44.04 -17.57
C GLY A 60 -6.53 -43.27 -18.88
N VAL A 61 -6.82 -41.96 -18.90
CA VAL A 61 -6.52 -41.09 -20.06
C VAL A 61 -5.01 -40.98 -20.23
N ARG A 62 -4.52 -41.15 -21.46
CA ARG A 62 -3.08 -41.12 -21.80
C ARG A 62 -2.80 -40.15 -22.95
N GLY A 63 -1.53 -39.85 -23.17
CA GLY A 63 -1.07 -39.01 -24.27
C GLY A 63 -0.99 -37.54 -23.91
N VAL A 64 -1.24 -36.64 -24.89
CA VAL A 64 -0.97 -35.19 -24.81
C VAL A 64 -1.75 -34.46 -23.70
N VAL A 65 -2.85 -35.04 -23.22
CA VAL A 65 -3.67 -34.43 -22.17
C VAL A 65 -2.90 -34.24 -20.86
N ILE A 66 -2.08 -35.22 -20.46
CA ILE A 66 -1.31 -35.16 -19.21
C ILE A 66 -0.31 -33.99 -19.18
N PRO A 67 0.61 -33.84 -20.17
CA PRO A 67 1.56 -32.73 -20.15
C PRO A 67 0.87 -31.36 -20.24
N VAL A 68 -0.25 -31.25 -20.98
CA VAL A 68 -1.04 -30.01 -21.02
C VAL A 68 -1.58 -29.66 -19.63
N LEU A 69 -2.16 -30.62 -18.91
CA LEU A 69 -2.67 -30.40 -17.57
C LEU A 69 -1.57 -30.08 -16.54
N ILE A 70 -0.37 -30.66 -16.69
CA ILE A 70 0.79 -30.29 -15.87
C ILE A 70 1.14 -28.82 -16.08
N VAL A 71 1.27 -28.38 -17.34
CA VAL A 71 1.58 -26.97 -17.66
C VAL A 71 0.50 -26.04 -17.10
N LEU A 72 -0.78 -26.38 -17.27
CA LEU A 72 -1.89 -25.59 -16.73
C LEU A 72 -1.88 -25.53 -15.19
N SER A 73 -1.49 -26.61 -14.52
CA SER A 73 -1.39 -26.65 -13.05
C SER A 73 -0.27 -25.77 -12.51
N LEU A 74 0.79 -25.56 -13.30
CA LEU A 74 1.91 -24.69 -12.95
C LEU A 74 1.66 -23.21 -13.32
N LEU A 75 0.65 -22.92 -14.14
CA LEU A 75 0.35 -21.58 -14.62
C LEU A 75 0.17 -20.53 -13.50
N PRO A 76 -0.51 -20.82 -12.36
CA PRO A 76 -0.64 -19.86 -11.27
C PRO A 76 0.71 -19.46 -10.66
N ILE A 77 1.65 -20.41 -10.56
CA ILE A 77 3.01 -20.17 -10.04
C ILE A 77 3.79 -19.29 -11.02
N VAL A 78 3.76 -19.63 -12.31
CA VAL A 78 4.42 -18.85 -13.36
C VAL A 78 3.89 -17.42 -13.39
N CYS A 79 2.56 -17.26 -13.33
CA CYS A 79 1.91 -15.96 -13.26
C CYS A 79 2.39 -15.15 -12.05
N ALA A 80 2.42 -15.76 -10.86
CA ALA A 80 2.88 -15.11 -9.65
C ALA A 80 4.35 -14.65 -9.72
N VAL A 81 5.23 -15.45 -10.36
CA VAL A 81 6.64 -15.07 -10.59
C VAL A 81 6.74 -13.89 -11.54
N VAL A 82 6.06 -13.95 -12.69
CA VAL A 82 6.06 -12.86 -13.67
C VAL A 82 5.55 -11.56 -13.06
N VAL A 83 4.42 -11.61 -12.35
CA VAL A 83 3.87 -10.44 -11.65
C VAL A 83 4.86 -9.90 -10.60
N SER A 84 5.49 -10.78 -9.83
CA SER A 84 6.48 -10.35 -8.82
C SER A 84 7.67 -9.61 -9.45
N VAL A 85 8.12 -10.02 -10.65
CA VAL A 85 9.18 -9.32 -11.41
C VAL A 85 8.69 -7.96 -11.92
N ILE A 86 7.47 -7.89 -12.48
CA ILE A 86 6.86 -6.63 -12.94
C ILE A 86 6.78 -5.61 -11.79
N LEU A 87 6.43 -6.08 -10.58
CA LEU A 87 6.28 -5.23 -9.40
C LEU A 87 7.61 -4.86 -8.73
N ALA A 88 8.76 -5.37 -9.18
CA ALA A 88 10.06 -5.03 -8.61
C ALA A 88 10.41 -3.53 -8.72
N GLY A 89 9.76 -2.80 -9.65
CA GLY A 89 9.91 -1.35 -9.82
C GLY A 89 9.12 -0.48 -8.84
N ALA A 90 8.26 -1.07 -7.99
CA ALA A 90 7.32 -0.36 -7.13
C ALA A 90 7.98 0.72 -6.25
N ARG A 91 9.15 0.43 -5.67
CA ARG A 91 9.88 1.37 -4.81
C ARG A 91 10.12 2.72 -5.48
N ARG A 92 10.53 2.73 -6.74
CA ARG A 92 10.82 3.99 -7.46
C ARG A 92 9.56 4.85 -7.59
N SER A 93 8.42 4.21 -7.83
CA SER A 93 7.13 4.90 -7.91
C SER A 93 6.69 5.48 -6.56
N VAL A 94 6.95 4.76 -5.46
CA VAL A 94 6.63 5.26 -4.11
C VAL A 94 7.54 6.43 -3.74
N VAL A 95 8.85 6.30 -3.97
CA VAL A 95 9.81 7.37 -3.69
C VAL A 95 9.51 8.61 -4.54
N SER A 96 9.21 8.45 -5.83
CA SER A 96 8.86 9.59 -6.70
C SER A 96 7.52 10.23 -6.32
N TRP A 97 6.58 9.45 -5.78
CA TRP A 97 5.35 10.00 -5.22
C TRP A 97 5.61 10.79 -3.93
N LEU A 98 6.39 10.24 -3.00
CA LEU A 98 6.77 10.89 -1.74
C LEU A 98 7.53 12.20 -1.98
N ALA A 99 8.47 12.21 -2.94
CA ALA A 99 9.28 13.39 -3.25
C ALA A 99 8.48 14.55 -3.85
N ARG A 100 7.27 14.29 -4.37
CA ARG A 100 6.38 15.32 -4.95
C ARG A 100 5.43 15.96 -3.94
N GLN A 101 5.35 15.41 -2.72
CA GLN A 101 4.42 15.94 -1.72
C GLN A 101 4.95 17.26 -1.14
N PRO A 102 4.06 18.23 -0.81
CA PRO A 102 4.47 19.54 -0.27
C PRO A 102 4.96 19.47 1.18
N PHE A 103 4.71 18.35 1.86
CA PHE A 103 5.15 18.07 3.23
C PHE A 103 5.74 16.64 3.30
N PRO A 104 6.63 16.36 4.27
CA PRO A 104 7.18 15.02 4.44
C PRO A 104 6.08 14.03 4.85
N VAL A 105 6.03 12.90 4.14
CA VAL A 105 5.24 11.73 4.51
C VAL A 105 6.18 10.63 5.00
N GLU A 106 6.05 10.28 6.27
CA GLU A 106 6.94 9.38 7.00
C GLU A 106 6.31 8.00 7.20
N ASN A 107 7.16 6.98 7.32
CA ASN A 107 6.78 5.61 7.66
C ASN A 107 5.79 4.95 6.66
N MET A 108 5.89 5.25 5.37
CA MET A 108 5.06 4.62 4.33
C MET A 108 5.20 3.08 4.32
N ASN A 109 6.30 2.55 4.86
CA ASN A 109 6.48 1.11 5.06
C ASN A 109 5.37 0.46 5.90
N ALA A 110 4.77 1.18 6.85
CA ALA A 110 3.66 0.67 7.66
C ALA A 110 2.44 0.34 6.77
N VAL A 111 2.06 1.25 5.87
CA VAL A 111 0.98 1.01 4.89
C VAL A 111 1.32 -0.17 3.98
N LEU A 112 2.52 -0.16 3.41
CA LEU A 112 2.95 -1.16 2.42
C LEU A 112 3.05 -2.57 3.01
N ASN A 113 3.33 -2.70 4.30
CA ASN A 113 3.31 -3.98 5.01
C ASN A 113 1.92 -4.34 5.58
N GLY A 114 0.92 -3.47 5.41
CA GLY A 114 -0.43 -3.69 5.92
C GLY A 114 -0.61 -3.46 7.42
N LEU A 115 0.34 -2.76 8.04
CA LEU A 115 0.31 -2.46 9.48
C LEU A 115 -0.24 -1.07 9.77
N GLY A 116 -0.17 -0.14 8.80
CA GLY A 116 -0.58 1.23 9.02
C GLY A 116 -2.09 1.41 8.88
N ASP A 117 -2.81 1.73 9.94
CA ASP A 117 -4.26 1.96 9.91
C ASP A 117 -4.67 3.41 10.22
N GLU A 118 -3.70 4.23 10.61
CA GLU A 118 -3.89 5.63 10.97
C GLU A 118 -2.83 6.56 10.33
N LEU A 119 -3.23 7.82 10.13
CA LEU A 119 -2.37 8.91 9.74
C LEU A 119 -2.32 9.93 10.88
N GLU A 120 -1.11 10.22 11.34
CA GLU A 120 -0.82 11.29 12.27
C GLU A 120 -0.37 12.52 11.48
N VAL A 121 -1.19 13.57 11.48
CA VAL A 121 -0.93 14.82 10.75
C VAL A 121 -0.56 15.89 11.75
N THR A 122 0.67 16.40 11.66
CA THR A 122 1.16 17.49 12.52
C THR A 122 1.13 18.80 11.74
N PHE A 123 0.43 19.80 12.28
CA PHE A 123 0.31 21.13 11.69
C PHE A 123 1.38 22.07 12.23
N ALA A 124 1.89 22.96 11.38
CA ALA A 124 2.91 23.92 11.77
C ALA A 124 2.32 25.04 12.64
N ASP A 125 1.11 25.51 12.32
CA ASP A 125 0.56 26.71 12.96
C ASP A 125 -0.91 26.55 13.38
N THR A 126 -1.84 26.55 12.42
CA THR A 126 -3.27 26.40 12.68
C THR A 126 -3.74 24.99 12.39
N ILE A 127 -4.62 24.47 13.24
CA ILE A 127 -5.23 23.15 13.10
C ILE A 127 -6.67 23.35 12.60
N PRO A 128 -7.13 22.62 11.56
CA PRO A 128 -8.54 22.62 11.18
C PRO A 128 -9.39 21.96 12.27
N THR A 129 -10.67 22.33 12.35
CA THR A 129 -11.60 21.61 13.23
C THR A 129 -11.85 20.21 12.72
N ALA A 130 -12.06 19.25 13.64
CA ALA A 130 -12.35 17.87 13.27
C ALA A 130 -13.59 17.76 12.37
N GLU A 131 -14.63 18.57 12.60
CA GLU A 131 -15.84 18.61 11.77
C GLU A 131 -15.54 19.03 10.32
N ALA A 132 -14.77 20.10 10.13
CA ALA A 132 -14.42 20.59 8.80
C ALA A 132 -13.53 19.59 8.06
N LEU A 133 -12.60 18.94 8.77
CA LEU A 133 -11.73 17.93 8.19
C LEU A 133 -12.50 16.65 7.85
N ASN A 134 -13.39 16.18 8.72
CA ASN A 134 -14.25 15.01 8.46
C ASN A 134 -15.11 15.21 7.20
N LEU A 135 -15.66 16.41 6.98
CA LEU A 135 -16.41 16.71 5.76
C LEU A 135 -15.57 16.53 4.47
N GLU A 136 -14.27 16.82 4.53
CA GLU A 136 -13.36 16.58 3.42
C GLU A 136 -12.93 15.11 3.30
N LEU A 137 -12.70 14.43 4.44
CA LEU A 137 -12.35 13.02 4.47
C LEU A 137 -13.48 12.13 3.93
N ASP A 138 -14.74 12.46 4.23
CA ASP A 138 -15.93 11.76 3.73
C ASP A 138 -16.02 11.75 2.20
N LYS A 139 -15.45 12.75 1.52
CA LYS A 139 -15.38 12.80 0.05
C LYS A 139 -14.47 11.71 -0.53
N VAL A 140 -13.46 11.29 0.23
CA VAL A 140 -12.60 10.16 -0.13
C VAL A 140 -13.26 8.85 0.29
N HIS A 141 -13.69 8.74 1.55
CA HIS A 141 -14.44 7.59 2.04
C HIS A 141 -15.06 7.83 3.44
N PRO A 142 -16.28 7.32 3.70
CA PRO A 142 -16.96 7.51 4.99
C PRO A 142 -16.26 6.85 6.19
N ASP A 143 -15.47 5.80 5.97
CA ASP A 143 -14.69 5.15 7.04
C ASP A 143 -13.37 5.88 7.36
N SER A 144 -13.05 6.96 6.64
CA SER A 144 -11.88 7.79 6.90
C SER A 144 -12.30 9.01 7.73
N PHE A 145 -11.93 9.06 9.00
CA PHE A 145 -12.37 10.12 9.92
C PHE A 145 -11.32 10.42 11.00
N VAL A 146 -11.42 11.59 11.61
CA VAL A 146 -10.58 12.03 12.72
C VAL A 146 -10.90 11.20 13.97
N THR A 147 -9.91 10.52 14.52
CA THR A 147 -10.00 9.72 15.75
C THR A 147 -9.55 10.50 16.97
N GLY A 148 -8.62 11.44 16.80
CA GLY A 148 -8.02 12.19 17.89
C GLY A 148 -7.49 13.56 17.45
N THR A 149 -7.46 14.49 18.40
CA THR A 149 -6.80 15.79 18.22
C THR A 149 -6.02 16.12 19.49
N VAL A 150 -4.74 16.42 19.31
CA VAL A 150 -3.82 16.81 20.38
C VAL A 150 -3.41 18.25 20.12
N GLU A 151 -4.07 19.20 20.80
CA GLU A 151 -3.87 20.63 20.57
C GLU A 151 -2.45 21.09 20.92
N GLU A 152 -1.85 20.54 21.98
CA GLU A 152 -0.51 20.90 22.46
C GLU A 152 0.58 20.66 21.39
N THR A 153 0.49 19.52 20.70
CA THR A 153 1.43 19.15 19.62
C THR A 153 0.93 19.52 18.23
N ARG A 154 -0.27 20.07 18.14
CA ARG A 154 -0.96 20.41 16.89
C ARG A 154 -1.12 19.21 15.97
N THR A 155 -1.52 18.08 16.54
CA THR A 155 -1.59 16.80 15.85
C THR A 155 -3.03 16.34 15.70
N ILE A 156 -3.41 15.86 14.52
CA ILE A 156 -4.67 15.16 14.27
C ILE A 156 -4.36 13.72 13.90
N GLU A 157 -5.07 12.79 14.52
CA GLU A 157 -5.06 11.37 14.16
C GLU A 157 -6.26 11.08 13.25
N ILE A 158 -6.01 10.46 12.10
CA ILE A 158 -7.00 10.16 11.07
C ILE A 158 -6.99 8.66 10.80
N ARG A 159 -8.14 8.02 10.93
CA ARG A 159 -8.31 6.63 10.52
C ARG A 159 -8.33 6.48 9.00
N ILE A 160 -7.63 5.50 8.46
CA ILE A 160 -7.61 5.23 7.01
C ILE A 160 -8.92 4.58 6.54
N GLY A 161 -9.50 3.69 7.35
CA GLY A 161 -10.82 3.11 7.06
C GLY A 161 -10.78 1.97 6.04
N VAL A 162 -9.82 1.05 6.19
CA VAL A 162 -9.74 -0.19 5.41
C VAL A 162 -9.69 -1.37 6.37
N VAL A 163 -10.59 -2.34 6.16
CA VAL A 163 -10.67 -3.55 6.98
C VAL A 163 -9.72 -4.61 6.42
N ASP A 164 -8.89 -5.19 7.28
CA ASP A 164 -7.96 -6.24 6.86
C ASP A 164 -8.68 -7.53 6.49
N SER A 165 -8.33 -8.06 5.32
CA SER A 165 -8.80 -9.37 4.88
C SER A 165 -7.74 -10.43 5.15
N LYS A 166 -8.00 -11.30 6.14
CA LYS A 166 -7.13 -12.48 6.40
C LYS A 166 -7.02 -13.43 5.20
N ARG A 167 -8.00 -13.40 4.29
CA ARG A 167 -8.06 -14.28 3.11
C ARG A 167 -7.36 -13.68 1.89
N ASN A 168 -7.24 -12.35 1.83
CA ASN A 168 -6.65 -11.62 0.71
C ASN A 168 -5.91 -10.38 1.24
N PRO A 169 -4.76 -10.58 1.91
CA PRO A 169 -4.02 -9.49 2.53
C PRO A 169 -3.45 -8.51 1.50
N SER A 170 -3.08 -8.98 0.30
CA SER A 170 -2.58 -8.06 -0.74
C SER A 170 -3.65 -7.09 -1.22
N ALA A 171 -4.92 -7.53 -1.32
CA ALA A 171 -6.01 -6.64 -1.69
C ALA A 171 -6.26 -5.56 -0.64
N SER A 172 -6.34 -5.93 0.66
CA SER A 172 -6.55 -4.93 1.72
C SER A 172 -5.35 -3.96 1.83
N ASN A 173 -4.13 -4.46 1.66
CA ASN A 173 -2.93 -3.60 1.64
C ASN A 173 -2.94 -2.64 0.45
N HIS A 174 -3.37 -3.12 -0.74
CA HIS A 174 -3.51 -2.26 -1.91
C HIS A 174 -4.57 -1.18 -1.72
N GLN A 175 -5.75 -1.54 -1.19
CA GLN A 175 -6.81 -0.59 -0.87
C GLN A 175 -6.33 0.47 0.13
N ARG A 176 -5.62 0.06 1.17
CA ARG A 176 -5.04 0.95 2.18
C ARG A 176 -4.01 1.91 1.56
N TYR A 177 -3.11 1.40 0.72
CA TYR A 177 -2.15 2.22 -0.02
C TYR A 177 -2.83 3.27 -0.92
N GLN A 178 -3.82 2.85 -1.71
CA GLN A 178 -4.62 3.74 -2.56
C GLN A 178 -5.38 4.78 -1.72
N ARG A 179 -5.93 4.38 -0.59
CA ARG A 179 -6.65 5.29 0.33
C ARG A 179 -5.71 6.34 0.89
N VAL A 180 -4.51 5.97 1.34
CA VAL A 180 -3.53 6.92 1.85
C VAL A 180 -3.11 7.92 0.78
N ILE A 181 -2.87 7.46 -0.46
CA ILE A 181 -2.60 8.37 -1.59
C ILE A 181 -3.75 9.36 -1.75
N ALA A 182 -4.99 8.87 -1.82
CA ALA A 182 -6.16 9.71 -2.01
C ALA A 182 -6.36 10.71 -0.86
N LEU A 183 -6.20 10.29 0.39
CA LEU A 183 -6.27 11.16 1.56
C LEU A 183 -5.20 12.26 1.51
N VAL A 184 -3.97 11.90 1.15
CA VAL A 184 -2.87 12.87 1.04
C VAL A 184 -3.16 13.86 -0.10
N GLU A 185 -3.43 13.38 -1.31
CA GLU A 185 -3.54 14.23 -2.50
C GLU A 185 -4.83 15.06 -2.53
N GLN A 186 -5.96 14.50 -2.09
CA GLN A 186 -7.27 15.14 -2.23
C GLN A 186 -7.69 15.92 -0.98
N VAL A 187 -7.16 15.57 0.20
CA VAL A 187 -7.54 16.22 1.46
C VAL A 187 -6.36 16.99 2.04
N LEU A 188 -5.23 16.33 2.31
CA LEU A 188 -4.14 16.95 3.06
C LEU A 188 -3.37 18.00 2.24
N VAL A 189 -3.14 17.78 0.95
CA VAL A 189 -2.49 18.76 0.06
C VAL A 189 -3.31 20.06 -0.03
N PRO A 190 -4.63 20.04 -0.34
CA PRO A 190 -5.44 21.26 -0.30
C PRO A 190 -5.58 21.86 1.09
N THR A 191 -5.57 21.03 2.14
CA THR A 191 -5.61 21.51 3.53
C THR A 191 -4.34 22.26 3.89
N ALA A 192 -3.18 21.82 3.39
CA ALA A 192 -1.88 22.44 3.65
C ALA A 192 -1.79 23.90 3.15
N GLU A 193 -2.59 24.28 2.15
CA GLU A 193 -2.66 25.66 1.66
C GLU A 193 -3.28 26.62 2.70
N ARG A 194 -4.22 26.13 3.51
CA ARG A 194 -4.94 26.90 4.54
C ARG A 194 -4.37 26.69 5.94
N HIS A 195 -3.91 25.47 6.21
CA HIS A 195 -3.39 24.99 7.48
C HIS A 195 -2.05 24.30 7.22
N PRO A 196 -0.92 25.05 7.25
CA PRO A 196 0.37 24.51 6.87
C PRO A 196 0.71 23.22 7.64
N ILE A 197 0.97 22.14 6.90
CA ILE A 197 1.32 20.82 7.47
C ILE A 197 2.83 20.73 7.64
N ARG A 198 3.27 20.34 8.84
CA ARG A 198 4.68 20.09 9.16
C ARG A 198 5.12 18.70 8.73
N SER A 199 4.31 17.68 9.03
CA SER A 199 4.59 16.29 8.65
C SER A 199 3.32 15.44 8.72
N VAL A 200 3.35 14.36 7.95
CA VAL A 200 2.36 13.27 8.02
C VAL A 200 3.12 12.00 8.32
N ARG A 201 2.71 11.26 9.35
CA ARG A 201 3.30 9.98 9.71
C ARG A 201 2.25 8.89 9.67
N VAL A 202 2.54 7.80 8.98
CA VAL A 202 1.69 6.61 9.05
C VAL A 202 2.00 5.88 10.36
N ARG A 203 0.95 5.55 11.12
CA ARG A 203 1.02 4.68 12.28
C ARG A 203 0.47 3.31 11.92
#